data_AF-A0A067T8P0-F1
#
_entry.id   AF-A0A067T8P0-F1
#
_cell.length_a   1.000
_cell.length_b   1.000
_cell.length_c   1.000
_cell.angle_alpha   90.00
_cell.angle_beta   90.00
_cell.angle_gamma   90.00
#
_symmetry.space_group_name_H-M   'P 1'
#
loop_
_entity.id
_entity.type
_entity.pdbx_description
1 polymer ?
#
loop_
_entity_poly.entity_id
_entity_poly.type
_entity_poly.pdbx_seq_one_letter_code
_entity_poly.pdbx_strand_id
1 'polypeptide(L)'
;MLDPHDRRTVQSWKAWLQADINDDKAIIDTVNALITVAAFIAGVQAQVISFTIPLPRDVLGRTTNFFAVVGLILDIAGTFLGVIHALLIQRRMRYKSGLYDDIEQLVRNQDDDNVKMEAERILNALTRYIGKQPPLLRVRYTEPLFKVVFSFGSIPLLAMGFGVLFLLITILLFSVPTFGREVIIGCGYALAGVVGLSFFPLWYARYTKRRLRRNPSESRRILASD
;
A
#
# COMPACT_ATOMS: atom_id res chain seq x y z
N MET A 1 -25.55 17.72 17.01
CA MET A 1 -24.24 18.37 17.22
C MET A 1 -23.63 17.63 18.41
N LEU A 2 -22.49 16.95 18.24
CA LEU A 2 -21.85 16.25 19.36
C LEU A 2 -21.34 17.32 20.34
N ASP A 3 -21.67 17.19 21.62
CA ASP A 3 -21.14 18.08 22.65
C ASP A 3 -19.66 17.76 22.84
N PRO A 4 -18.73 18.69 22.52
CA PRO A 4 -17.30 18.48 22.70
C PRO A 4 -16.90 18.33 24.16
N HIS A 5 -17.79 18.64 25.11
CA HIS A 5 -17.58 18.45 26.54
C HIS A 5 -18.03 17.07 27.03
N ASP A 6 -18.74 16.28 26.20
CA ASP A 6 -19.07 14.90 26.54
C ASP A 6 -17.82 14.02 26.47
N ARG A 7 -17.39 13.50 27.64
CA ARG A 7 -16.25 12.59 27.78
C ARG A 7 -16.34 11.39 26.84
N ARG A 8 -17.55 10.91 26.54
CA ARG A 8 -17.75 9.78 25.61
C ARG A 8 -17.36 10.16 24.18
N THR A 9 -17.66 11.39 23.77
CA THR A 9 -17.28 11.92 22.46
C THR A 9 -15.76 11.99 22.31
N VAL A 10 -15.06 12.57 23.28
CA VAL A 10 -13.60 12.70 23.25
C VAL A 10 -12.91 11.32 23.24
N GLN A 11 -13.40 10.38 24.04
CA GLN A 11 -12.90 8.99 24.04
C GLN A 11 -13.14 8.30 22.69
N SER A 12 -14.28 8.53 22.05
CA SER A 12 -14.55 7.98 20.71
C SER A 12 -13.61 8.54 19.65
N TRP A 13 -13.26 9.83 19.72
CA TRP A 13 -12.29 10.44 18.82
C TRP A 13 -10.88 9.89 19.05
N LYS A 14 -10.49 9.69 20.30
CA LYS A 14 -9.22 9.05 20.66
C LYS A 14 -9.12 7.64 20.06
N ALA A 15 -10.16 6.81 20.27
CA ALA A 15 -10.20 5.45 19.73
C ALA A 15 -10.15 5.43 18.19
N TRP A 16 -10.92 6.32 17.54
CA TRP A 16 -10.91 6.46 16.09
C TRP A 16 -9.54 6.89 15.55
N LEU A 17 -8.92 7.90 16.16
CA LEU A 17 -7.62 8.42 15.72
C LEU A 17 -6.51 7.38 15.93
N GLN A 18 -6.57 6.62 17.03
CA GLN A 18 -5.66 5.50 17.27
C GLN A 18 -5.78 4.41 16.19
N ALA A 19 -7.01 4.05 15.81
CA ALA A 19 -7.25 3.09 14.73
C ALA A 19 -6.69 3.61 13.39
N ASP A 20 -6.95 4.87 13.05
CA ASP A 20 -6.46 5.53 11.81
C ASP A 20 -4.93 5.70 11.77
N ILE A 21 -4.25 5.75 12.93
CA ILE A 21 -2.78 5.71 13.04
C ILE A 21 -2.27 4.28 12.85
N ASN A 22 -2.91 3.29 13.46
CA ASN A 22 -2.52 1.88 13.35
C ASN A 22 -2.62 1.37 11.89
N ASP A 23 -3.67 1.79 11.17
CA ASP A 23 -3.86 1.45 9.76
C ASP A 23 -2.74 2.04 8.88
N ASP A 24 -2.43 3.33 9.05
CA ASP A 24 -1.32 3.97 8.32
C ASP A 24 0.04 3.32 8.64
N LYS A 25 0.25 2.87 9.89
CA LYS A 25 1.46 2.15 10.31
C LYS A 25 1.61 0.83 9.57
N ALA A 26 0.55 0.03 9.51
CA ALA A 26 0.56 -1.25 8.79
C ALA A 26 0.88 -1.06 7.29
N ILE A 27 0.39 0.03 6.69
CA ILE A 27 0.72 0.39 5.30
C ILE A 27 2.21 0.73 5.17
N ILE A 28 2.76 1.57 6.05
CA ILE A 28 4.19 1.91 6.01
C ILE A 28 5.07 0.69 6.17
N ASP A 29 4.78 -0.18 7.14
CA ASP A 29 5.56 -1.39 7.39
C ASP A 29 5.58 -2.29 6.14
N THR A 30 4.42 -2.40 5.47
CA THR A 30 4.31 -3.12 4.19
C THR A 30 5.14 -2.46 3.08
N VAL A 31 5.04 -1.14 2.92
CA VAL A 31 5.78 -0.39 1.87
C VAL A 31 7.29 -0.47 2.12
N ASN A 32 7.75 -0.34 3.36
CA ASN A 32 9.17 -0.47 3.72
C ASN A 32 9.72 -1.87 3.40
N ALA A 33 8.94 -2.92 3.68
CA ALA A 33 9.32 -4.28 3.31
C ALA A 33 9.46 -4.42 1.77
N LEU A 34 8.49 -3.89 1.00
CA LEU A 34 8.52 -3.93 -0.46
C LEU A 34 9.69 -3.14 -1.05
N ILE A 35 10.00 -1.96 -0.52
CA ILE A 35 11.17 -1.15 -0.92
C ILE A 35 12.46 -1.95 -0.78
N THR A 36 12.63 -2.66 0.33
CA THR A 36 13.82 -3.48 0.58
C THR A 36 13.94 -4.61 -0.44
N VAL A 37 12.83 -5.30 -0.73
CA VAL A 37 12.79 -6.37 -1.73
C VAL A 37 13.08 -5.85 -3.14
N ALA A 38 12.47 -4.72 -3.54
CA ALA A 38 12.68 -4.15 -4.87
C ALA A 38 14.12 -3.65 -5.06
N ALA A 39 14.73 -3.05 -4.04
CA ALA A 39 16.14 -2.65 -4.09
C ALA A 39 17.07 -3.86 -4.31
N PHE A 40 16.78 -4.99 -3.64
CA PHE A 40 17.51 -6.23 -3.86
C PHE A 40 17.34 -6.76 -5.29
N ILE A 41 16.11 -6.80 -5.80
CA ILE A 41 15.77 -7.26 -7.16
C ILE A 41 16.47 -6.41 -8.22
N ALA A 42 16.43 -5.08 -8.07
CA ALA A 42 17.14 -4.15 -8.94
C ALA A 42 18.66 -4.42 -8.92
N GLY A 43 19.23 -4.73 -7.76
CA GLY A 43 20.64 -5.13 -7.63
C GLY A 43 20.98 -6.41 -8.41
N VAL A 44 20.15 -7.45 -8.28
CA VAL A 44 20.31 -8.69 -9.06
C VAL A 44 20.18 -8.42 -10.56
N GLN A 45 19.21 -7.60 -10.97
CA GLN A 45 19.00 -7.27 -12.38
C GLN A 45 20.18 -6.48 -12.97
N ALA A 46 20.75 -5.54 -12.21
CA ALA A 46 21.94 -4.81 -12.61
C ALA A 46 23.15 -5.74 -12.82
N GLN A 47 23.32 -6.75 -11.95
CA GLN A 47 24.36 -7.77 -12.12
C GLN A 47 24.12 -8.62 -13.37
N VAL A 48 22.89 -9.07 -13.62
CA VAL A 48 22.54 -9.82 -14.84
C VAL A 48 22.88 -8.99 -16.08
N ILE A 49 22.51 -7.70 -16.11
CA ILE A 49 22.85 -6.79 -17.21
C ILE A 49 24.36 -6.71 -17.43
N SER A 50 25.15 -6.64 -16.35
CA SER A 50 26.60 -6.56 -16.46
C SER A 50 27.21 -7.78 -17.16
N PHE A 51 26.60 -8.97 -17.00
CA PHE A 51 27.03 -10.19 -17.68
C PHE A 51 26.50 -10.32 -19.11
N THR A 52 25.37 -9.67 -19.42
CA THR A 52 24.73 -9.79 -20.74
C THR A 52 25.14 -8.71 -21.73
N ILE A 53 25.68 -7.57 -21.28
CA ILE A 53 26.28 -6.54 -22.14
C ILE A 53 27.41 -7.07 -23.05
N PRO A 54 28.37 -7.88 -22.56
CA PRO A 54 29.49 -8.35 -23.39
C PRO A 54 29.12 -9.49 -24.35
N LEU A 55 27.89 -10.04 -24.28
CA LEU A 55 27.49 -11.16 -25.13
C LEU A 55 27.31 -10.74 -26.60
N PRO A 56 27.45 -11.69 -27.55
CA PRO A 56 27.20 -11.43 -28.97
C PRO A 56 25.83 -10.77 -29.21
N ARG A 57 25.76 -9.82 -30.15
CA ARG A 57 24.53 -9.03 -30.44
C ARG A 57 23.50 -9.76 -31.29
N ASP A 58 23.28 -11.04 -31.01
CA ASP A 58 22.21 -11.81 -31.63
C ASP A 58 20.82 -11.29 -31.20
N VAL A 59 19.77 -11.74 -31.89
CA VAL A 59 18.40 -11.26 -31.64
C VAL A 59 17.97 -11.56 -30.19
N LEU A 60 18.42 -12.69 -29.65
CA LEU A 60 18.13 -13.11 -28.29
C LEU A 60 18.84 -12.20 -27.28
N GLY A 61 20.14 -11.97 -27.42
CA GLY A 61 20.91 -11.08 -26.54
C GLY A 61 20.38 -9.64 -26.55
N ARG A 62 19.96 -9.11 -27.71
CA ARG A 62 19.32 -7.78 -27.78
C ARG A 62 17.99 -7.74 -27.01
N THR A 63 17.18 -8.77 -27.13
CA THR A 63 15.87 -8.84 -26.48
C THR A 63 16.02 -8.98 -24.96
N THR A 64 16.96 -9.83 -24.52
CA THR A 64 17.32 -9.98 -23.09
C THR A 64 17.81 -8.67 -22.51
N ASN A 65 18.75 -7.98 -23.17
CA ASN A 65 19.27 -6.69 -22.71
C ASN A 65 18.17 -5.61 -22.65
N PHE A 66 17.25 -5.59 -23.63
CA PHE A 66 16.14 -4.65 -23.62
C PHE A 66 15.22 -4.86 -22.41
N PHE A 67 14.75 -6.09 -22.17
CA PHE A 67 13.88 -6.38 -21.03
C PHE A 67 14.58 -6.17 -19.69
N ALA A 68 15.87 -6.49 -19.61
CA ALA A 68 16.65 -6.26 -18.41
C ALA A 68 16.74 -4.76 -18.07
N VAL A 69 17.05 -3.91 -19.06
CA VAL A 69 17.14 -2.45 -18.85
C VAL A 69 15.78 -1.84 -18.52
N VAL A 70 14.72 -2.22 -19.25
CA VAL A 70 13.37 -1.72 -18.98
C VAL A 70 12.89 -2.14 -17.59
N GLY A 71 13.10 -3.40 -17.20
CA GLY A 71 12.75 -3.89 -15.87
C GLY A 71 13.50 -3.14 -14.77
N LEU A 72 14.81 -2.92 -14.94
CA LEU A 72 15.62 -2.17 -13.98
C LEU A 72 15.12 -0.73 -13.80
N ILE A 73 14.77 -0.04 -14.90
CA ILE A 73 14.22 1.31 -14.84
C ILE A 73 12.89 1.32 -14.05
N LEU A 74 12.03 0.34 -14.30
CA LEU A 74 10.75 0.21 -13.59
C LEU A 74 10.93 -0.09 -12.11
N ASP A 75 11.88 -0.95 -11.73
CA ASP A 75 12.19 -1.26 -10.33
C ASP A 75 12.73 -0.02 -9.59
N ILE A 76 13.65 0.73 -10.21
CA ILE A 76 14.17 1.98 -9.64
C ILE A 76 13.04 3.00 -9.48
N ALA A 77 12.23 3.21 -10.51
CA ALA A 77 11.11 4.17 -10.48
C ALA A 77 10.04 3.76 -9.45
N GLY A 78 9.68 2.48 -9.40
CA GLY A 78 8.75 1.93 -8.43
C GLY A 78 9.25 2.08 -6.99
N THR A 79 10.53 1.79 -6.75
CA THR A 79 11.18 1.98 -5.45
C THR A 79 11.17 3.44 -5.02
N PHE A 80 11.56 4.35 -5.92
CA PHE A 80 11.56 5.79 -5.64
C PHE A 80 10.15 6.32 -5.33
N LEU A 81 9.14 5.94 -6.11
CA LEU A 81 7.74 6.31 -5.87
C LEU A 81 7.22 5.71 -4.55
N GLY A 82 7.61 4.48 -4.22
CA GLY A 82 7.29 3.83 -2.95
C GLY A 82 7.85 4.59 -1.75
N VAL A 83 9.11 5.05 -1.84
CA VAL A 83 9.73 5.89 -0.80
C VAL A 83 8.98 7.21 -0.63
N ILE A 84 8.65 7.91 -1.73
CA ILE A 84 7.87 9.15 -1.66
C ILE A 84 6.53 8.90 -0.98
N HIS A 85 5.82 7.84 -1.36
CA HIS A 85 4.54 7.47 -0.76
C HIS A 85 4.67 7.21 0.75
N ALA A 86 5.66 6.42 1.16
CA ALA A 86 5.94 6.17 2.57
C ALA A 86 6.24 7.46 3.34
N LEU A 87 7.04 8.38 2.78
CA LEU A 87 7.35 9.68 3.40
C LEU A 87 6.11 10.56 3.55
N LEU A 88 5.20 10.55 2.57
CA LEU A 88 3.94 11.30 2.65
C LEU A 88 3.03 10.74 3.75
N ILE A 89 2.91 9.41 3.87
CA ILE A 89 2.15 8.79 4.96
C ILE A 89 2.81 9.09 6.32
N GLN A 90 4.14 8.97 6.43
CA GLN A 90 4.86 9.29 7.67
C GLN A 90 4.65 10.74 8.11
N ARG A 91 4.60 11.71 7.18
CA ARG A 91 4.28 13.10 7.50
C ARG A 91 2.86 13.24 8.02
N ARG A 92 1.91 12.56 7.39
CA ARG A 92 0.50 12.56 7.82
C ARG A 92 0.34 11.93 9.20
N MET A 93 0.98 10.79 9.45
CA MET A 93 0.97 10.12 10.76
C MET A 93 1.54 11.01 11.86
N ARG A 94 2.66 11.69 11.62
CA ARG A 94 3.23 12.63 12.61
C ARG A 94 2.24 13.71 13.04
N TYR A 95 1.47 14.24 12.09
CA TYR A 95 0.40 15.19 12.40
C TYR A 95 -0.73 14.54 13.22
N LYS A 96 -1.18 13.33 12.85
CA LYS A 96 -2.21 12.59 13.61
C LYS A 96 -1.73 12.26 15.03
N SER A 97 -0.47 11.86 15.20
CA SER A 97 0.12 11.57 16.51
C SER A 97 0.17 12.81 17.40
N GLY A 98 0.57 13.97 16.87
CA GLY A 98 0.51 15.22 17.64
C GLY A 98 -0.92 15.55 18.11
N LEU A 99 -1.91 15.38 17.23
CA LEU A 99 -3.31 15.57 17.60
C LEU A 99 -3.81 14.56 18.64
N TYR A 100 -3.33 13.31 18.58
CA TYR A 100 -3.64 12.29 19.57
C TYR A 100 -3.07 12.65 20.93
N ASP A 101 -1.83 13.13 20.98
CA ASP A 101 -1.17 13.56 22.20
C ASP A 101 -1.89 14.76 22.83
N ASP A 102 -2.32 15.72 22.01
CA ASP A 102 -3.13 16.88 22.43
C ASP A 102 -4.47 16.44 23.05
N ILE A 103 -5.18 15.50 22.40
CA ILE A 103 -6.43 14.93 22.93
C ILE A 103 -6.17 14.16 24.22
N GLU A 104 -5.06 13.43 24.31
CA GLU A 104 -4.70 12.70 25.53
C GLU A 104 -4.42 13.65 26.70
N GLN A 105 -3.75 14.77 26.45
CA GLN A 105 -3.52 15.81 27.46
C GLN A 105 -4.84 16.44 27.94
N LEU A 106 -5.77 16.75 27.02
CA LEU A 106 -7.10 17.23 27.39
C LEU A 106 -7.86 16.25 28.30
N VAL A 107 -7.83 14.96 27.96
CA VAL A 107 -8.49 13.91 28.74
C VAL A 107 -7.87 13.79 30.14
N ARG A 108 -6.55 14.00 30.26
CA ARG A 108 -5.85 13.98 31.55
C ARG A 108 -6.13 15.23 32.40
N ASN A 109 -6.29 16.40 31.78
CA ASN A 109 -6.42 17.69 32.47
C ASN A 109 -7.88 18.14 32.70
N GLN A 110 -8.87 17.26 32.48
CA GLN A 110 -10.29 17.60 32.31
C GLN A 110 -10.98 18.31 33.51
N ASP A 111 -10.34 18.41 34.68
CA ASP A 111 -10.89 19.07 35.88
C ASP A 111 -10.65 20.60 35.94
N ASP A 112 -9.95 21.19 34.96
CA ASP A 112 -9.62 22.63 34.96
C ASP A 112 -10.56 23.45 34.04
N ASP A 113 -11.03 24.62 34.49
CA ASP A 113 -11.86 25.52 33.68
C ASP A 113 -11.15 26.00 32.39
N ASN A 114 -9.83 25.95 32.37
CA ASN A 114 -9.00 26.26 31.20
C ASN A 114 -9.15 25.24 30.05
N VAL A 115 -9.69 24.04 30.35
CA VAL A 115 -9.88 22.94 29.38
C VAL A 115 -10.86 23.31 28.28
N LYS A 116 -11.84 24.18 28.53
CA LYS A 116 -12.84 24.55 27.51
C LYS A 116 -12.21 25.23 26.31
N MET A 117 -11.26 26.14 26.54
CA MET A 117 -10.61 26.89 25.46
C MET A 117 -9.67 26.00 24.63
N GLU A 118 -9.01 25.06 25.28
CA GLU A 118 -8.12 24.10 24.62
C GLU A 118 -8.91 23.02 23.87
N ALA A 119 -10.03 22.56 24.44
CA ALA A 119 -10.99 21.68 23.77
C ALA A 119 -11.56 22.33 22.50
N GLU A 120 -11.90 23.61 22.51
CA GLU A 120 -12.33 24.31 21.29
C GLU A 120 -11.20 24.48 20.26
N ARG A 121 -9.96 24.71 20.68
CA ARG A 121 -8.80 24.75 19.76
C ARG A 121 -8.59 23.40 19.09
N ILE A 122 -8.59 22.32 19.86
CA ILE A 122 -8.41 20.96 19.37
C ILE A 122 -9.62 20.54 18.54
N LEU A 123 -10.83 20.91 18.94
CA LEU A 123 -12.04 20.73 18.14
C LEU A 123 -11.95 21.48 16.82
N ASN A 124 -11.42 22.70 16.79
CA ASN A 124 -11.22 23.45 15.54
C ASN A 124 -10.10 22.84 14.68
N ALA A 125 -9.03 22.32 15.27
CA ALA A 125 -7.97 21.60 14.55
C ALA A 125 -8.49 20.28 13.97
N LEU A 126 -9.20 19.49 14.79
CA LEU A 126 -9.99 18.33 14.38
C LEU A 126 -10.98 18.75 13.30
N THR A 127 -11.77 19.81 13.47
CA THR A 127 -12.77 20.25 12.50
C THR A 127 -12.14 20.87 11.25
N ARG A 128 -10.87 21.28 11.23
CA ARG A 128 -10.16 21.58 9.97
C ARG A 128 -9.66 20.32 9.29
N TYR A 129 -9.27 19.32 10.08
CA TYR A 129 -8.84 18.01 9.60
C TYR A 129 -10.04 17.18 9.08
N ILE A 130 -11.06 17.03 9.91
CA ILE A 130 -12.42 16.46 9.76
C ILE A 130 -13.36 17.42 9.01
N GLY A 131 -13.06 18.70 8.80
CA GLY A 131 -13.89 19.62 7.99
C GLY A 131 -13.94 19.26 6.51
N LYS A 132 -13.11 18.31 6.11
CA LYS A 132 -13.24 17.57 4.86
C LYS A 132 -14.08 16.29 4.96
N GLN A 133 -14.45 15.82 6.16
CA GLN A 133 -15.38 14.73 6.48
C GLN A 133 -15.85 14.66 7.97
N PRO A 134 -17.07 15.09 8.36
CA PRO A 134 -17.66 14.70 9.63
C PRO A 134 -18.49 13.40 9.53
N PRO A 135 -18.41 12.49 10.52
CA PRO A 135 -19.13 11.23 10.55
C PRO A 135 -20.32 11.32 11.51
N LEU A 136 -21.53 11.27 10.99
CA LEU A 136 -22.57 10.50 11.67
C LEU A 136 -23.08 9.54 10.61
N LEU A 137 -22.64 8.29 10.70
CA LEU A 137 -23.07 7.19 9.83
C LEU A 137 -22.95 7.45 8.32
N ARG A 138 -21.71 7.44 7.82
CA ARG A 138 -21.49 6.82 6.51
C ARG A 138 -20.26 5.95 6.53
N VAL A 139 -20.53 4.68 6.81
CA VAL A 139 -19.96 3.53 6.11
C VAL A 139 -20.08 3.80 4.59
N ARG A 140 -19.17 4.64 4.08
CA ARG A 140 -18.81 4.83 2.67
C ARG A 140 -17.60 5.73 2.68
N TYR A 141 -16.44 5.08 2.79
CA TYR A 141 -15.13 5.57 2.36
C TYR A 141 -15.31 6.62 1.24
N THR A 142 -15.14 7.91 1.54
CA THR A 142 -15.26 8.92 0.49
C THR A 142 -14.08 8.79 -0.45
N GLU A 143 -14.43 8.68 -1.72
CA GLU A 143 -13.58 8.11 -2.74
C GLU A 143 -12.44 8.97 -3.29
N PRO A 144 -12.31 10.31 -3.16
CA PRO A 144 -11.31 11.00 -3.98
C PRO A 144 -9.88 10.89 -3.41
N LEU A 145 -9.67 11.14 -2.11
CA LEU A 145 -8.32 11.18 -1.55
C LEU A 145 -7.80 9.78 -1.22
N PHE A 146 -8.70 8.87 -0.80
CA PHE A 146 -8.39 7.45 -0.71
C PHE A 146 -8.14 6.84 -2.09
N LYS A 147 -8.90 7.17 -3.15
CA LYS A 147 -8.52 6.74 -4.51
C LYS A 147 -7.18 7.32 -4.92
N VAL A 148 -6.85 8.56 -4.60
CA VAL A 148 -5.53 9.12 -4.96
C VAL A 148 -4.42 8.41 -4.18
N VAL A 149 -4.52 8.21 -2.86
CA VAL A 149 -3.50 7.51 -2.06
C VAL A 149 -3.43 6.02 -2.39
N PHE A 150 -4.57 5.37 -2.69
CA PHE A 150 -4.63 3.97 -3.10
C PHE A 150 -4.17 3.80 -4.55
N SER A 151 -4.45 4.77 -5.43
CA SER A 151 -3.93 4.80 -6.80
C SER A 151 -2.42 5.09 -6.80
N PHE A 152 -1.94 5.96 -5.90
CA PHE A 152 -0.51 6.19 -5.68
C PHE A 152 0.17 5.06 -4.92
N GLY A 153 -0.55 4.22 -4.18
CA GLY A 153 0.00 3.00 -3.56
C GLY A 153 0.06 1.86 -4.56
N SER A 154 -0.93 1.76 -5.46
CA SER A 154 -0.95 0.74 -6.51
C SER A 154 0.06 0.99 -7.61
N ILE A 155 0.43 2.25 -7.91
CA ILE A 155 1.43 2.56 -8.95
C ILE A 155 2.82 1.98 -8.61
N PRO A 156 3.44 2.23 -7.42
CA PRO A 156 4.69 1.62 -7.00
C PRO A 156 4.60 0.09 -7.00
N LEU A 157 3.52 -0.46 -6.47
CA LEU A 157 3.28 -1.91 -6.42
C LEU A 157 3.23 -2.54 -7.81
N LEU A 158 2.53 -1.89 -8.76
CA LEU A 158 2.48 -2.34 -10.15
C LEU A 158 3.83 -2.18 -10.83
N ALA A 159 4.51 -1.05 -10.65
CA ALA A 159 5.82 -0.80 -11.24
C ALA A 159 6.86 -1.83 -10.78
N MET A 160 6.94 -2.08 -9.47
CA MET A 160 7.77 -3.15 -8.88
C MET A 160 7.34 -4.53 -9.41
N GLY A 161 6.04 -4.82 -9.44
CA GLY A 161 5.53 -6.09 -9.96
C GLY A 161 5.92 -6.34 -11.42
N PHE A 162 5.88 -5.30 -12.26
CA PHE A 162 6.34 -5.39 -13.64
C PHE A 162 7.86 -5.55 -13.73
N GLY A 163 8.64 -4.88 -12.88
CA GLY A 163 10.09 -5.06 -12.84
C GLY A 163 10.49 -6.51 -12.52
N VAL A 164 9.85 -7.12 -11.50
CA VAL A 164 10.01 -8.56 -11.20
C VAL A 164 9.64 -9.44 -12.40
N LEU A 165 8.53 -9.14 -13.08
CA LEU A 165 8.11 -9.89 -14.26
C LEU A 165 9.16 -9.80 -15.38
N PHE A 166 9.70 -8.61 -15.64
CA PHE A 166 10.76 -8.42 -16.63
C PHE A 166 12.05 -9.12 -16.25
N LEU A 167 12.41 -9.15 -14.96
CA LEU A 167 13.53 -9.94 -14.47
C LEU A 167 13.32 -11.43 -14.76
N LEU A 168 12.16 -11.99 -14.45
CA LEU A 168 11.86 -13.40 -14.72
C LEU A 168 11.91 -13.72 -16.21
N ILE A 169 11.36 -12.84 -17.06
CA ILE A 169 11.45 -12.98 -18.53
C ILE A 169 12.92 -12.95 -18.98
N THR A 170 13.73 -12.04 -18.41
CA THR A 170 15.16 -11.93 -18.72
C THR A 170 15.90 -13.22 -18.37
N ILE A 171 15.66 -13.77 -17.17
CA ILE A 171 16.25 -15.06 -16.75
C ILE A 171 15.81 -16.19 -17.67
N LEU A 172 14.52 -16.25 -18.01
CA LEU A 172 13.97 -17.24 -18.94
C LEU A 172 14.68 -17.18 -20.29
N LEU A 173 14.78 -16.00 -20.91
CA LEU A 173 15.45 -15.81 -22.19
C LEU A 173 16.94 -16.18 -22.13
N PHE A 174 17.60 -15.86 -21.02
CA PHE A 174 19.00 -16.26 -20.79
C PHE A 174 19.17 -17.76 -20.58
N SER A 175 18.17 -18.44 -20.03
CA SER A 175 18.23 -19.89 -19.78
C SER A 175 18.02 -20.74 -21.04
N VAL A 176 17.27 -20.25 -22.03
CA VAL A 176 16.91 -20.98 -23.26
C VAL A 176 18.13 -21.53 -24.03
N PRO A 177 19.19 -20.75 -24.30
CA PRO A 177 20.34 -21.26 -25.03
C PRO A 177 21.30 -22.06 -24.13
N THR A 178 21.21 -21.88 -22.81
CA THR A 178 22.21 -22.34 -21.85
C THR A 178 21.83 -23.66 -21.18
N PHE A 179 20.52 -23.94 -21.07
CA PHE A 179 20.00 -25.09 -20.34
C PHE A 179 19.03 -25.93 -21.18
N GLY A 180 18.88 -27.21 -20.83
CA GLY A 180 17.97 -28.13 -21.51
C GLY A 180 16.49 -27.74 -21.39
N ARG A 181 15.64 -28.32 -22.26
CA ARG A 181 14.18 -28.07 -22.31
C ARG A 181 13.48 -28.14 -20.95
N GLU A 182 13.93 -29.04 -20.08
CA GLU A 182 13.37 -29.22 -18.73
C GLU A 182 13.45 -27.96 -17.87
N VAL A 183 14.54 -27.19 -17.96
CA VAL A 183 14.75 -25.96 -17.18
C VAL A 183 13.81 -24.86 -17.67
N ILE A 184 13.62 -24.75 -18.98
CA ILE A 184 12.71 -23.78 -19.60
C ILE A 184 11.27 -24.05 -19.14
N ILE A 185 10.86 -25.33 -19.16
CA ILE A 185 9.54 -25.75 -18.71
C ILE A 185 9.35 -25.42 -17.23
N GLY A 186 10.33 -25.73 -16.38
CA GLY A 186 10.30 -25.41 -14.95
C GLY A 186 10.14 -23.91 -14.67
N CYS A 187 10.93 -23.06 -15.34
CA CYS A 187 10.82 -21.61 -15.21
C CYS A 187 9.49 -21.07 -15.77
N GLY A 188 8.94 -21.68 -16.82
CA GLY A 188 7.62 -21.35 -17.35
C GLY A 188 6.50 -21.62 -16.34
N TYR A 189 6.54 -22.77 -15.65
CA TYR A 189 5.59 -23.08 -14.57
C TYR A 189 5.73 -22.12 -13.38
N ALA A 190 6.96 -21.77 -13.00
CA ALA A 190 7.20 -20.79 -11.94
C ALA A 190 6.59 -19.43 -12.30
N LEU A 191 6.80 -18.95 -13.53
CA LEU A 191 6.22 -17.70 -14.01
C LEU A 191 4.68 -17.76 -14.01
N ALA A 192 4.09 -18.82 -14.56
CA ALA A 192 2.65 -19.00 -14.57
C ALA A 192 2.06 -19.07 -13.15
N GLY A 193 2.77 -19.70 -12.21
CA GLY A 193 2.42 -19.74 -10.80
C GLY A 193 2.42 -18.36 -10.16
N VAL A 194 3.49 -17.57 -10.36
CA VAL A 194 3.60 -16.20 -9.83
C VAL A 194 2.48 -15.31 -10.39
N VAL A 195 2.24 -15.37 -11.71
CA VAL A 195 1.17 -14.61 -12.36
C VAL A 195 -0.19 -15.05 -11.81
N GLY A 196 -0.46 -16.35 -11.75
CA GLY A 196 -1.71 -16.91 -11.22
C GLY A 196 -1.98 -16.51 -9.77
N LEU A 197 -0.96 -16.60 -8.91
CA LEU A 197 -1.04 -16.17 -7.51
C LEU A 197 -1.23 -14.66 -7.38
N SER A 198 -0.64 -13.86 -8.27
CA SER A 198 -0.83 -12.40 -8.28
C SER A 198 -2.25 -11.99 -8.65
N PHE A 199 -2.92 -12.75 -9.52
CA PHE A 199 -4.33 -12.53 -9.87
C PHE A 199 -5.32 -13.13 -8.87
N PHE A 200 -4.89 -14.05 -8.00
CA PHE A 200 -5.75 -14.74 -7.05
C PHE A 200 -6.48 -13.80 -6.07
N PRO A 201 -5.82 -12.82 -5.41
CA PRO A 201 -6.51 -11.87 -4.53
C PRO A 201 -7.56 -11.03 -5.27
N LEU A 202 -7.27 -10.62 -6.51
CA LEU A 202 -8.16 -9.81 -7.32
C LEU A 202 -9.39 -10.61 -7.76
N TRP A 203 -9.18 -11.87 -8.15
CA TRP A 203 -10.23 -12.82 -8.46
C TRP A 203 -11.08 -13.12 -7.22
N TYR A 204 -10.44 -13.39 -6.07
CA TYR A 204 -11.10 -13.69 -4.80
C TYR A 204 -11.96 -12.50 -4.34
N ALA A 205 -11.45 -11.27 -4.39
CA ALA A 205 -12.20 -10.06 -4.05
C ALA A 205 -13.42 -9.84 -4.97
N ARG A 206 -13.29 -10.13 -6.27
CA ARG A 206 -14.43 -10.09 -7.20
C ARG A 206 -15.44 -11.20 -6.91
N TYR A 207 -14.95 -12.39 -6.56
CA TYR A 207 -15.78 -13.54 -6.22
C TYR A 207 -16.60 -13.27 -4.94
N THR A 208 -15.98 -12.81 -3.86
CA THR A 208 -16.66 -12.48 -2.60
C THR A 208 -17.68 -11.36 -2.79
N LYS A 209 -17.34 -10.30 -3.54
CA LYS A 209 -18.28 -9.22 -3.88
C LYS A 209 -19.50 -9.72 -4.66
N ARG A 210 -19.31 -10.65 -5.60
CA ARG A 210 -20.42 -11.27 -6.35
C ARG A 210 -21.28 -12.17 -5.46
N ARG A 211 -20.66 -12.93 -4.55
CA ARG A 211 -21.36 -13.78 -3.58
C ARG A 211 -22.23 -12.94 -2.64
N LEU A 212 -21.68 -11.87 -2.05
CA LEU A 212 -22.41 -10.96 -1.17
C LEU A 212 -23.59 -10.28 -1.87
N ARG A 213 -23.46 -9.93 -3.16
CA ARG A 213 -24.58 -9.39 -3.95
C ARG A 213 -25.71 -10.41 -4.17
N ARG A 214 -25.40 -11.70 -4.22
CA ARG A 214 -26.40 -12.76 -4.40
C ARG A 214 -27.12 -13.12 -3.10
N ASN A 215 -26.50 -12.91 -1.94
CA ASN A 215 -27.08 -13.34 -0.65
C ASN A 215 -27.03 -12.22 0.41
N PRO A 216 -27.95 -11.24 0.36
CA PRO A 216 -27.92 -10.07 1.24
C PRO A 216 -28.16 -10.39 2.73
N SER A 217 -28.72 -11.56 3.04
CA SER A 217 -28.87 -12.04 4.43
C SER A 217 -27.53 -12.41 5.07
N GLU A 218 -26.59 -12.96 4.28
CA GLU A 218 -25.24 -13.31 4.71
C GLU A 218 -24.42 -12.05 5.00
N SER A 219 -24.59 -11.01 4.17
CA SER A 219 -23.97 -9.69 4.40
C SER A 219 -24.42 -9.05 5.72
N ARG A 220 -25.70 -9.23 6.12
CA ARG A 220 -26.20 -8.72 7.41
C ARG A 220 -25.64 -9.48 8.61
N ARG A 221 -25.36 -10.78 8.47
CA ARG A 221 -24.76 -11.59 9.55
C ARG A 221 -23.31 -11.20 9.79
N ILE A 222 -22.53 -11.02 8.72
CA ILE A 222 -21.12 -10.61 8.82
C ILE A 222 -21.02 -9.20 9.46
N LEU A 223 -21.90 -8.28 9.06
CA LEU A 223 -21.97 -6.94 9.66
C LEU A 223 -22.47 -6.92 11.11
N ALA A 224 -23.03 -8.02 11.61
CA ALA A 224 -23.51 -8.15 12.97
C ALA A 224 -22.54 -8.92 13.88
N SER A 225 -21.46 -9.49 13.32
CA SER A 225 -20.43 -10.22 14.07
C SER A 225 -19.15 -9.41 14.31
N ASP A 226 -19.04 -8.24 13.69
CA ASP A 226 -17.98 -7.24 13.92
C ASP A 226 -18.48 -6.14 14.85
#